data_AF-E3RR58-F1
#
_entry.id   AF-E3RR58-F1
#
_cell.length_a   1.000
_cell.length_b   1.000
_cell.length_c   1.000
_cell.angle_alpha   90.00
_cell.angle_beta   90.00
_cell.angle_gamma   90.00
#
_symmetry.space_group_name_H-M   'P 1'
#
loop_
_entity.id
_entity.type
_entity.pdbx_description
1 polymer ?
#
loop_
_entity_poly.entity_id
_entity_poly.type
_entity_poly.pdbx_seq_one_letter_code
_entity_poly.pdbx_strand_id
1 'polypeptide(L)'
;MGIQGLARRLEPYATRYSPKQLHGYSAVIDGPALAYYAHRLALATCASAARIPSYSDINAEAIRWLTSLESINIKVAAIFFDGALPSSKRVERLSRTEHNNRRVQQLRKTYAGTTCPIPTYLGTISYAFLAPALREALQASTFSDKTHVVPGEADDWCALHAKDNAQSIIFTSDSDLVLYDYCVDTLIVFLHDADMSADLKAYSPGEIREKLQLTSLVPFAFVVNEGPQNTAQNLPRLAQDVNRDSAQYMEFSNRYVAQVAAPASVSDESGSPVELPQLDVRTSEFVHQALAGAQNPLVYMPLLVEDPDLASAWNSGCDIRKLAYSLLAPSDMVVLEYRRKSQGIAAQEMPIYSAGDLLAPVAELEQQVSMLAEWAALKEVGPKLFWPLFALSLVLAEGKSPPTTDLVLRIINGEFDETWAFVHLAARIQAALYSLRMFGQIAKVWLKLKPTLETKLRDSLSSLDRQMENLPSIPSLFGVPGQAKRVLAKHEELERLVDEIYKSVGVEAPTEIISNKKKKRQAREADRKKRKAEQRQQMANAYTGS
;
A
#
# COMPACT_ATOMS: atom_id res chain seq x y z
N MET A 1 -17.66 -0.22 0.69
CA MET A 1 -17.43 -1.61 0.25
C MET A 1 -18.71 -2.39 0.57
N GLY A 2 -18.84 -3.61 0.06
CA GLY A 2 -20.05 -4.42 0.23
C GLY A 2 -21.20 -4.10 -0.74
N ILE A 3 -22.37 -4.65 -0.44
CA ILE A 3 -23.59 -4.56 -1.26
C ILE A 3 -24.02 -3.11 -1.46
N GLN A 4 -24.10 -2.72 -2.73
CA GLN A 4 -24.37 -1.34 -3.12
C GLN A 4 -25.72 -0.87 -2.56
N GLY A 5 -25.67 0.21 -1.76
CA GLY A 5 -26.86 0.85 -1.21
C GLY A 5 -27.40 0.21 0.07
N LEU A 6 -26.87 -0.92 0.53
CA LEU A 6 -27.33 -1.60 1.75
C LEU A 6 -27.23 -0.69 2.98
N ALA A 7 -26.07 -0.09 3.26
CA ALA A 7 -25.88 0.82 4.40
C ALA A 7 -26.91 1.97 4.41
N ARG A 8 -27.17 2.59 3.25
CA ARG A 8 -28.17 3.65 3.10
C ARG A 8 -29.59 3.16 3.39
N ARG A 9 -29.93 1.90 3.04
CA ARG A 9 -31.25 1.32 3.32
C ARG A 9 -31.41 0.93 4.79
N LEU A 10 -30.31 0.66 5.49
CA LEU A 10 -30.29 0.32 6.91
C LEU A 10 -30.17 1.55 7.82
N GLU A 11 -29.76 2.71 7.29
CA GLU A 11 -29.60 3.96 8.05
C GLU A 11 -30.79 4.34 8.94
N PRO A 12 -32.08 4.19 8.53
CA PRO A 12 -33.21 4.48 9.40
C PRO A 12 -33.31 3.62 10.67
N TYR A 13 -32.59 2.49 10.70
CA TYR A 13 -32.58 1.56 11.83
C TYR A 13 -31.34 1.72 12.72
N ALA A 14 -30.41 2.61 12.37
CA ALA A 14 -29.24 2.91 13.16
C ALA A 14 -29.63 3.60 14.48
N THR A 15 -28.89 3.30 15.55
CA THR A 15 -29.07 3.89 16.88
C THR A 15 -27.83 4.72 17.22
N ARG A 16 -28.01 5.84 17.93
CA ARG A 16 -26.89 6.64 18.47
C ARG A 16 -26.61 6.23 19.90
N TYR A 17 -25.36 5.91 20.19
CA TYR A 17 -24.91 5.47 21.50
C TYR A 17 -23.96 6.50 22.10
N SER A 18 -24.25 6.94 23.31
CA SER A 18 -23.34 7.78 24.08
C SER A 18 -22.14 6.96 24.57
N PRO A 19 -20.97 7.58 24.85
CA PRO A 19 -19.81 6.89 25.41
C PRO A 19 -20.10 6.09 26.68
N LYS A 20 -21.07 6.53 27.49
CA LYS A 20 -21.50 5.81 28.71
C LYS A 20 -22.19 4.49 28.38
N GLN A 21 -23.00 4.45 27.32
CA GLN A 21 -23.70 3.23 26.87
C GLN A 21 -22.74 2.22 26.23
N LEU A 22 -21.61 2.69 25.71
CA LEU A 22 -20.56 1.86 25.11
C LEU A 22 -19.50 1.42 26.13
N HIS A 23 -19.71 1.68 27.42
CA HIS A 23 -18.78 1.22 28.45
C HIS A 23 -18.74 -0.31 28.51
N GLY A 24 -17.53 -0.88 28.51
CA GLY A 24 -17.32 -2.33 28.50
C GLY A 24 -17.22 -2.94 27.11
N TYR A 25 -17.55 -2.18 26.05
CA TYR A 25 -17.40 -2.64 24.69
C TYR A 25 -15.93 -2.66 24.23
N SER A 26 -15.61 -3.63 23.39
CA SER A 26 -14.31 -3.74 22.71
C SER A 26 -14.42 -3.49 21.21
N ALA A 27 -13.49 -2.71 20.66
CA ALA A 27 -13.41 -2.43 19.24
C ALA A 27 -12.63 -3.50 18.48
N VAL A 28 -13.21 -3.96 17.38
CA VAL A 28 -12.60 -4.82 16.36
C VAL A 28 -12.51 -4.02 15.08
N ILE A 29 -11.31 -3.84 14.54
CA ILE A 29 -11.05 -2.88 13.47
C ILE A 29 -10.71 -3.62 12.17
N ASP A 30 -11.43 -3.29 11.10
CA ASP A 30 -11.05 -3.57 9.73
C ASP A 30 -9.89 -2.64 9.33
N GLY A 31 -8.67 -3.17 9.34
CA GLY A 31 -7.42 -2.43 9.11
C GLY A 31 -7.34 -1.77 7.74
N PRO A 32 -7.63 -2.47 6.62
CA PRO A 32 -7.72 -1.86 5.30
C PRO A 32 -8.71 -0.70 5.28
N ALA A 33 -9.92 -0.85 5.82
CA ALA A 33 -10.89 0.24 5.87
C ALA A 33 -10.41 1.42 6.74
N LEU A 34 -9.74 1.15 7.87
CA LEU A 34 -9.12 2.19 8.70
C LEU A 34 -8.08 2.99 7.91
N ALA A 35 -7.25 2.35 7.08
CA ALA A 35 -6.25 3.07 6.27
C ALA A 35 -6.89 4.08 5.30
N TYR A 36 -7.99 3.67 4.64
CA TYR A 36 -8.75 4.58 3.76
C TYR A 36 -9.46 5.69 4.54
N TYR A 37 -9.98 5.39 5.73
CA TYR A 37 -10.59 6.39 6.61
C TYR A 37 -9.57 7.42 7.08
N ALA A 38 -8.43 6.97 7.58
CA ALA A 38 -7.35 7.83 8.05
C ALA A 38 -6.79 8.72 6.94
N HIS A 39 -6.76 8.24 5.68
CA HIS A 39 -6.44 9.09 4.53
C HIS A 39 -7.41 10.28 4.40
N ARG A 40 -8.71 10.05 4.60
CA ARG A 40 -9.71 11.13 4.58
C ARG A 40 -9.50 12.13 5.72
N LEU A 41 -9.19 11.64 6.93
CA LEU A 41 -8.86 12.50 8.07
C LEU A 41 -7.61 13.34 7.78
N ALA A 42 -6.55 12.73 7.26
CA ALA A 42 -5.31 13.41 6.94
C ALA A 42 -5.48 14.45 5.83
N LEU A 43 -6.34 14.19 4.83
CA LEU A 43 -6.69 15.17 3.81
C LEU A 43 -7.35 16.42 4.43
N ALA A 44 -8.30 16.24 5.35
CA ALA A 44 -8.95 17.35 6.02
C ALA A 44 -7.94 18.20 6.82
N THR A 45 -7.02 17.55 7.53
CA THR A 45 -5.96 18.21 8.29
C THR A 45 -4.96 18.96 7.38
N CYS A 46 -4.53 18.32 6.28
CA CYS A 46 -3.54 18.88 5.35
C CYS A 46 -4.11 19.93 4.39
N ALA A 47 -5.43 20.00 4.21
CA ALA A 47 -6.08 21.02 3.37
C ALA A 47 -5.67 22.44 3.78
N SER A 48 -5.49 22.67 5.08
CA SER A 48 -5.00 23.95 5.62
C SER A 48 -3.58 24.32 5.17
N ALA A 49 -2.74 23.34 4.85
CA ALA A 49 -1.35 23.49 4.44
C ALA A 49 -1.14 23.41 2.91
N ALA A 50 -2.23 23.41 2.13
CA ALA A 50 -2.22 23.36 0.66
C ALA A 50 -1.34 22.25 0.06
N ARG A 51 -1.25 21.10 0.75
CA ARG A 51 -0.46 19.93 0.34
C ARG A 51 -1.27 18.65 0.44
N ILE A 52 -0.81 17.61 -0.24
CA ILE A 52 -1.33 16.24 -0.06
C ILE A 52 -0.67 15.60 1.18
N PRO A 53 -1.38 14.76 1.95
CA PRO A 53 -0.79 14.04 3.09
C PRO A 53 0.23 13.00 2.63
N SER A 54 1.30 12.80 3.39
CA SER A 54 2.20 11.67 3.26
C SER A 54 1.61 10.42 3.92
N TYR A 55 2.21 9.25 3.69
CA TYR A 55 1.86 8.04 4.44
C TYR A 55 2.02 8.25 5.96
N SER A 56 3.01 9.02 6.40
CA SER A 56 3.21 9.32 7.83
C SER A 56 2.08 10.16 8.41
N ASP A 57 1.57 11.15 7.67
CA ASP A 57 0.43 11.96 8.09
C ASP A 57 -0.81 11.06 8.26
N ILE A 58 -1.04 10.14 7.32
CA ILE A 58 -2.18 9.20 7.33
C ILE A 58 -2.08 8.25 8.52
N ASN A 59 -0.90 7.69 8.76
CA ASN A 59 -0.68 6.76 9.86
C ASN A 59 -0.84 7.44 11.22
N ALA A 60 -0.37 8.69 11.35
CA ALA A 60 -0.56 9.48 12.56
C ALA A 60 -2.04 9.71 12.87
N GLU A 61 -2.86 10.01 11.84
CA GLU A 61 -4.30 10.17 11.98
C GLU A 61 -5.01 8.88 12.41
N ALA A 62 -4.61 7.73 11.86
CA ALA A 62 -5.15 6.43 12.28
C ALA A 62 -4.85 6.13 13.76
N ILE A 63 -3.59 6.29 14.18
CA ILE A 63 -3.16 6.05 15.57
C ILE A 63 -3.85 7.03 16.52
N ARG A 64 -3.99 8.29 16.13
CA ARG A 64 -4.72 9.32 16.90
C ARG A 64 -6.19 8.95 17.08
N TRP A 65 -6.83 8.45 16.03
CA TRP A 65 -8.22 8.00 16.09
C TRP A 65 -8.39 6.77 17.00
N LEU A 66 -7.51 5.76 16.89
CA LEU A 66 -7.51 4.59 17.79
C LEU A 66 -7.28 4.98 19.25
N THR A 67 -6.37 5.93 19.51
CA THR A 67 -6.13 6.47 20.86
C THR A 67 -7.38 7.19 21.40
N SER A 68 -8.10 7.89 20.52
CA SER A 68 -9.34 8.59 20.87
C SER A 68 -10.45 7.60 21.23
N LEU A 69 -10.54 6.45 20.54
CA LEU A 69 -11.44 5.35 20.93
C LEU A 69 -11.17 4.85 22.35
N GLU A 70 -9.91 4.56 22.67
CA GLU A 70 -9.54 4.08 24.00
C GLU A 70 -9.78 5.13 25.09
N SER A 71 -9.67 6.43 24.75
CA SER A 71 -9.95 7.54 25.69
C SER A 71 -11.41 7.65 26.11
N ILE A 72 -12.35 7.11 25.30
CA ILE A 72 -13.77 7.04 25.64
C ILE A 72 -14.19 5.66 26.18
N ASN A 73 -13.23 4.87 26.66
CA ASN A 73 -13.40 3.54 27.25
C ASN A 73 -13.86 2.43 26.28
N ILE A 74 -13.67 2.60 24.97
CA ILE A 74 -13.82 1.51 24.01
C ILE A 74 -12.43 0.92 23.76
N LYS A 75 -12.16 -0.28 24.29
CA LYS A 75 -10.83 -0.90 24.19
C LYS A 75 -10.62 -1.51 22.82
N VAL A 76 -9.53 -1.16 22.13
CA VAL A 76 -9.17 -1.85 20.88
C VAL A 76 -8.73 -3.26 21.24
N ALA A 77 -9.48 -4.26 20.81
CA ALA A 77 -9.17 -5.67 21.04
C ALA A 77 -8.34 -6.27 19.90
N ALA A 78 -8.70 -5.97 18.65
CA ALA A 78 -8.00 -6.48 17.47
C ALA A 78 -8.11 -5.53 16.27
N ILE A 79 -7.06 -5.53 15.44
CA ILE A 79 -6.98 -4.83 14.16
C ILE A 79 -6.54 -5.86 13.12
N PHE A 80 -7.43 -6.21 12.20
CA PHE A 80 -7.17 -7.25 11.20
C PHE A 80 -6.79 -6.64 9.85
N PHE A 81 -5.76 -7.21 9.21
CA PHE A 81 -5.34 -6.90 7.85
C PHE A 81 -5.42 -8.14 6.98
N ASP A 82 -5.84 -7.95 5.73
CA ASP A 82 -5.88 -9.01 4.72
C ASP A 82 -4.54 -9.74 4.60
N GLY A 83 -4.59 -11.05 4.43
CA GLY A 83 -3.41 -11.87 4.12
C GLY A 83 -3.63 -12.86 2.99
N ALA A 84 -4.87 -13.06 2.53
CA ALA A 84 -5.16 -13.81 1.31
C ALA A 84 -6.48 -13.33 0.67
N LEU A 85 -6.56 -13.34 -0.67
CA LEU A 85 -7.79 -13.06 -1.39
C LEU A 85 -8.52 -14.35 -1.80
N PRO A 86 -9.81 -14.50 -1.46
CA PRO A 86 -10.64 -15.57 -2.00
C PRO A 86 -10.73 -15.55 -3.52
N SER A 87 -10.84 -16.73 -4.13
CA SER A 87 -10.92 -16.87 -5.60
C SER A 87 -12.12 -16.14 -6.20
N SER A 88 -13.25 -16.07 -5.48
CA SER A 88 -14.47 -15.37 -5.89
C SER A 88 -14.28 -13.86 -6.08
N LYS A 89 -13.37 -13.22 -5.32
CA LYS A 89 -13.13 -11.77 -5.40
C LYS A 89 -12.06 -11.34 -6.41
N ARG A 90 -11.45 -12.29 -7.13
CA ARG A 90 -10.41 -12.00 -8.15
C ARG A 90 -10.92 -11.09 -9.25
N VAL A 91 -12.13 -11.33 -9.75
CA VAL A 91 -12.75 -10.53 -10.83
C VAL A 91 -12.99 -9.09 -10.36
N GLU A 92 -13.52 -8.91 -9.15
CA GLU A 92 -13.76 -7.60 -8.57
C GLU A 92 -12.46 -6.81 -8.40
N ARG A 93 -11.40 -7.46 -7.86
CA ARG A 93 -10.09 -6.83 -7.71
C ARG A 93 -9.52 -6.33 -9.03
N LEU A 94 -9.61 -7.14 -10.09
CA LEU A 94 -9.17 -6.75 -11.44
C LEU A 94 -9.99 -5.58 -11.98
N SER A 95 -11.32 -5.65 -11.87
CA SER A 95 -12.22 -4.57 -12.30
C SER A 95 -11.92 -3.24 -11.60
N ARG A 96 -11.71 -3.27 -10.27
CA ARG A 96 -11.34 -2.10 -9.47
C ARG A 96 -9.98 -1.52 -9.88
N THR A 97 -8.99 -2.39 -10.13
CA THR A 97 -7.65 -1.97 -10.54
C THR A 97 -7.68 -1.34 -11.94
N GLU A 98 -8.42 -1.94 -12.86
CA GLU A 98 -8.63 -1.42 -14.22
C GLU A 98 -9.36 -0.07 -14.20
N HIS A 99 -10.39 0.09 -13.35
CA HIS A 99 -11.07 1.37 -13.16
C HIS A 99 -10.11 2.45 -12.64
N ASN A 100 -9.27 2.13 -11.67
CA ASN A 100 -8.27 3.07 -11.15
C ASN A 100 -7.22 3.43 -12.21
N ASN A 101 -6.77 2.45 -13.00
CA ASN A 101 -5.84 2.67 -14.11
C ASN A 101 -6.42 3.65 -15.15
N ARG A 102 -7.71 3.51 -15.50
CA ARG A 102 -8.40 4.47 -16.39
C ARG A 102 -8.42 5.89 -15.84
N ARG A 103 -8.51 6.07 -14.53
CA ARG A 103 -8.45 7.41 -13.90
C ARG A 103 -7.06 8.03 -14.01
N VAL A 104 -5.99 7.24 -13.87
CA VAL A 104 -4.61 7.70 -14.11
C VAL A 104 -4.41 8.07 -15.59
N GLN A 105 -4.95 7.28 -16.51
CA GLN A 105 -4.94 7.61 -17.95
C GLN A 105 -5.71 8.89 -18.26
N GLN A 106 -6.86 9.10 -17.62
CA GLN A 106 -7.62 10.32 -17.80
C GLN A 106 -6.84 11.54 -17.31
N LEU A 107 -6.11 11.43 -16.19
CA LEU A 107 -5.19 12.47 -15.74
C LEU A 107 -4.12 12.74 -16.80
N ARG A 108 -3.47 11.71 -17.34
CA ARG A 108 -2.46 11.84 -18.41
C ARG A 108 -3.02 12.51 -19.67
N LYS A 109 -4.21 12.13 -20.11
CA LYS A 109 -4.88 12.74 -21.27
C LYS A 109 -5.22 14.22 -21.04
N THR A 110 -5.66 14.56 -19.82
CA THR A 110 -5.97 15.94 -19.44
C THR A 110 -4.71 16.81 -19.44
N TYR A 111 -3.58 16.24 -19.02
CA TYR A 111 -2.27 16.89 -18.98
C TYR A 111 -1.28 16.22 -19.94
N ALA A 112 -1.58 16.34 -21.25
CA ALA A 112 -0.87 15.66 -22.33
C ALA A 112 0.59 16.15 -22.54
N GLY A 113 0.91 17.35 -22.07
CA GLY A 113 2.27 17.91 -22.12
C GLY A 113 3.22 17.28 -21.09
N THR A 114 4.30 18.01 -20.77
CA THR A 114 5.27 17.59 -19.75
C THR A 114 4.75 17.72 -18.33
N THR A 115 3.80 18.64 -18.12
CA THR A 115 3.26 18.99 -16.80
C THR A 115 2.33 17.88 -16.28
N CYS A 116 2.45 17.57 -15.00
CA CYS A 116 1.55 16.75 -14.22
C CYS A 116 1.28 17.50 -12.91
N PRO A 117 0.11 18.12 -12.71
CA PRO A 117 -0.17 18.81 -11.47
C PRO A 117 -0.29 17.82 -10.31
N ILE A 118 -0.36 18.35 -9.09
CA ILE A 118 -0.66 17.56 -7.90
C ILE A 118 -1.96 16.76 -8.14
N PRO A 119 -1.92 15.41 -8.11
CA PRO A 119 -3.03 14.56 -8.58
C PRO A 119 -4.13 14.40 -7.53
N THR A 120 -4.69 15.51 -7.02
CA THR A 120 -5.75 15.50 -5.99
C THR A 120 -6.98 14.71 -6.43
N TYR A 121 -7.34 14.76 -7.71
CA TYR A 121 -8.45 14.00 -8.30
C TYR A 121 -8.30 12.48 -8.13
N LEU A 122 -7.09 11.95 -8.02
CA LEU A 122 -6.86 10.51 -7.84
C LEU A 122 -7.21 10.03 -6.43
N GLY A 123 -7.20 10.92 -5.43
CA GLY A 123 -7.46 10.58 -4.03
C GLY A 123 -6.57 9.42 -3.56
N THR A 124 -7.20 8.37 -3.04
CA THR A 124 -6.51 7.18 -2.52
C THR A 124 -5.74 6.38 -3.57
N ILE A 125 -6.00 6.59 -4.88
CA ILE A 125 -5.23 5.96 -5.96
C ILE A 125 -3.77 6.41 -5.93
N SER A 126 -3.49 7.62 -5.42
CA SER A 126 -2.13 8.15 -5.24
C SER A 126 -1.32 7.40 -4.18
N TYR A 127 -1.94 6.48 -3.44
CA TYR A 127 -1.36 5.79 -2.30
C TYR A 127 -1.45 4.27 -2.46
N ALA A 128 -0.59 3.73 -3.33
CA ALA A 128 -0.49 2.30 -3.62
C ALA A 128 -0.32 1.40 -2.38
N PHE A 129 0.22 1.95 -1.29
CA PHE A 129 0.67 1.20 -0.12
C PHE A 129 -0.03 1.60 1.19
N LEU A 130 -1.27 2.14 1.15
CA LEU A 130 -1.99 2.61 2.35
C LEU A 130 -2.05 1.58 3.49
N ALA A 131 -2.66 0.43 3.22
CA ALA A 131 -2.86 -0.60 4.25
C ALA A 131 -1.52 -1.17 4.76
N PRO A 132 -0.55 -1.54 3.89
CA PRO A 132 0.78 -1.94 4.34
C PRO A 132 1.51 -0.90 5.20
N ALA A 133 1.44 0.38 4.80
CA ALA A 133 2.07 1.48 5.53
C ALA A 133 1.45 1.66 6.93
N LEU A 134 0.12 1.56 7.04
CA LEU A 134 -0.56 1.65 8.33
C LEU A 134 -0.21 0.47 9.23
N ARG A 135 -0.23 -0.76 8.69
CA ARG A 135 0.14 -1.97 9.43
C ARG A 135 1.53 -1.86 10.06
N GLU A 136 2.53 -1.40 9.30
CA GLU A 136 3.88 -1.19 9.82
C GLU A 136 3.95 -0.13 10.92
N ALA A 137 3.18 0.96 10.79
CA ALA A 137 3.12 1.98 11.83
C ALA A 137 2.43 1.48 13.11
N LEU A 138 1.38 0.67 12.98
CA LEU A 138 0.70 0.06 14.12
C LEU A 138 1.61 -0.93 14.86
N GLN A 139 2.39 -1.72 14.12
CA GLN A 139 3.42 -2.61 14.69
C GLN A 139 4.52 -1.85 15.45
N ALA A 140 4.79 -0.61 15.08
CA ALA A 140 5.72 0.27 15.78
C ALA A 140 5.06 1.13 16.89
N SER A 141 3.81 0.84 17.25
CA SER A 141 3.01 1.61 18.21
C SER A 141 2.51 0.77 19.38
N THR A 142 1.70 1.39 20.24
CA THR A 142 1.00 0.73 21.36
C THR A 142 -0.08 -0.27 20.93
N PHE A 143 -0.36 -0.39 19.62
CA PHE A 143 -1.33 -1.33 19.06
C PHE A 143 -0.67 -2.55 18.40
N SER A 144 0.62 -2.76 18.63
CA SER A 144 1.41 -3.81 17.96
C SER A 144 0.92 -5.22 18.27
N ASP A 145 0.60 -5.50 19.53
CA ASP A 145 0.06 -6.76 20.05
C ASP A 145 -1.38 -7.04 19.56
N LYS A 146 -2.10 -6.00 19.17
CA LYS A 146 -3.48 -6.06 18.66
C LYS A 146 -3.56 -6.13 17.13
N THR A 147 -2.44 -6.01 16.42
CA THR A 147 -2.42 -5.93 14.95
C THR A 147 -2.08 -7.28 14.35
N HIS A 148 -2.97 -7.81 13.52
CA HIS A 148 -2.85 -9.15 12.94
C HIS A 148 -3.03 -9.13 11.44
N VAL A 149 -2.19 -9.88 10.73
CA VAL A 149 -2.39 -10.24 9.32
C VAL A 149 -3.04 -11.62 9.32
N VAL A 150 -4.23 -11.72 8.74
CA VAL A 150 -5.04 -12.93 8.79
C VAL A 150 -4.93 -13.72 7.50
N PRO A 151 -5.01 -15.06 7.52
CA PRO A 151 -4.88 -15.90 6.34
C PRO A 151 -6.17 -15.92 5.49
N GLY A 152 -6.68 -14.74 5.15
CA GLY A 152 -7.95 -14.47 4.49
C GLY A 152 -8.21 -12.97 4.40
N GLU A 153 -9.48 -12.59 4.36
CA GLU A 153 -9.88 -11.18 4.37
C GLU A 153 -10.07 -10.68 5.81
N ALA A 154 -9.74 -9.42 6.07
CA ALA A 154 -9.85 -8.82 7.39
C ALA A 154 -11.30 -8.76 7.89
N ASP A 155 -12.27 -8.55 7.00
CA ASP A 155 -13.69 -8.42 7.32
C ASP A 155 -14.25 -9.72 7.91
N ASP A 156 -13.96 -10.86 7.28
CA ASP A 156 -14.35 -12.19 7.78
C ASP A 156 -13.80 -12.45 9.19
N TRP A 157 -12.57 -12.04 9.47
CA TRP A 157 -11.97 -12.18 10.80
C TRP A 157 -12.52 -11.19 11.83
N CYS A 158 -12.90 -9.98 11.42
CA CYS A 158 -13.67 -9.08 12.27
C CYS A 158 -14.99 -9.72 12.68
N ALA A 159 -15.69 -10.34 11.72
CA ALA A 159 -16.96 -11.01 11.98
C ALA A 159 -16.79 -12.21 12.93
N LEU A 160 -15.79 -13.06 12.69
CA LEU A 160 -15.47 -14.20 13.54
C LEU A 160 -15.16 -13.75 14.98
N HIS A 161 -14.31 -12.75 15.16
CA HIS A 161 -13.98 -12.24 16.49
C HIS A 161 -15.22 -11.72 17.22
N ALA A 162 -16.08 -10.96 16.55
CA ALA A 162 -17.30 -10.43 17.17
C ALA A 162 -18.39 -11.48 17.41
N LYS A 163 -18.28 -12.66 16.79
CA LYS A 163 -19.14 -13.81 17.06
C LYS A 163 -18.71 -14.56 18.33
N ASP A 164 -17.41 -14.64 18.57
CA ASP A 164 -16.84 -15.35 19.71
C ASP A 164 -16.75 -14.47 20.98
N ASN A 165 -16.94 -13.15 20.84
CA ASN A 165 -16.79 -12.19 21.92
C ASN A 165 -18.02 -11.27 22.01
N ALA A 166 -18.71 -11.32 23.15
CA ALA A 166 -19.79 -10.40 23.50
C ALA A 166 -19.31 -8.95 23.57
N GLN A 167 -20.24 -8.00 23.47
CA GLN A 167 -19.99 -6.55 23.53
C GLN A 167 -18.92 -6.07 22.54
N SER A 168 -18.90 -6.64 21.34
CA SER A 168 -17.98 -6.25 20.27
C SER A 168 -18.54 -5.10 19.43
N ILE A 169 -17.70 -4.12 19.08
CA ILE A 169 -17.98 -3.09 18.07
C ILE A 169 -17.06 -3.30 16.88
N ILE A 170 -17.61 -3.67 15.73
CA ILE A 170 -16.84 -3.75 14.49
C ILE A 170 -16.81 -2.37 13.83
N PHE A 171 -15.61 -1.84 13.61
CA PHE A 171 -15.39 -0.62 12.83
C PHE A 171 -14.94 -0.98 11.42
N THR A 172 -15.76 -0.69 10.42
CA THR A 172 -15.50 -1.06 9.02
C THR A 172 -16.03 -0.01 8.02
N SER A 173 -15.77 -0.18 6.73
CA SER A 173 -16.48 0.49 5.63
C SER A 173 -17.19 -0.50 4.71
N ASP A 174 -17.28 -1.76 5.10
CA ASP A 174 -18.00 -2.81 4.40
C ASP A 174 -19.38 -3.05 5.01
N SER A 175 -20.44 -2.82 4.23
CA SER A 175 -21.82 -3.03 4.70
C SER A 175 -22.19 -4.49 4.91
N ASP A 176 -21.43 -5.41 4.32
CA ASP A 176 -21.71 -6.85 4.39
C ASP A 176 -21.53 -7.39 5.81
N LEU A 177 -20.71 -6.72 6.64
CA LEU A 177 -20.54 -7.09 8.06
C LEU A 177 -21.82 -6.95 8.89
N VAL A 178 -22.86 -6.29 8.41
CA VAL A 178 -24.17 -6.27 9.11
C VAL A 178 -24.94 -7.59 8.93
N LEU A 179 -24.52 -8.46 7.99
CA LEU A 179 -25.30 -9.62 7.55
C LEU A 179 -24.97 -10.93 8.29
N TYR A 180 -23.83 -10.98 8.99
CA TYR A 180 -23.43 -12.14 9.75
C TYR A 180 -24.27 -12.28 11.02
N ASP A 181 -24.35 -13.52 11.52
CA ASP A 181 -25.04 -13.81 12.77
C ASP A 181 -24.09 -13.66 13.95
N TYR A 182 -24.39 -12.71 14.83
CA TYR A 182 -23.59 -12.33 15.99
C TYR A 182 -24.36 -12.51 17.30
N CYS A 183 -23.66 -12.35 18.41
CA CYS A 183 -24.27 -12.04 19.70
C CYS A 183 -25.17 -10.80 19.61
N VAL A 184 -26.22 -10.75 20.45
CA VAL A 184 -27.25 -9.69 20.43
C VAL A 184 -26.70 -8.29 20.69
N ASP A 185 -25.58 -8.22 21.40
CA ASP A 185 -24.90 -7.01 21.82
C ASP A 185 -23.80 -6.55 20.85
N THR A 186 -23.58 -7.24 19.73
CA THR A 186 -22.63 -6.80 18.71
C THR A 186 -23.14 -5.58 17.96
N LEU A 187 -22.26 -4.58 17.81
CA LEU A 187 -22.52 -3.35 17.09
C LEU A 187 -21.62 -3.22 15.86
N ILE A 188 -22.17 -2.73 14.76
CA ILE A 188 -21.40 -2.36 13.56
C ILE A 188 -21.37 -0.84 13.48
N VAL A 189 -20.18 -0.27 13.33
CA VAL A 189 -19.97 1.16 13.15
C VAL A 189 -19.24 1.38 11.84
N PHE A 190 -19.87 2.12 10.93
CA PHE A 190 -19.18 2.51 9.72
C PHE A 190 -18.22 3.66 10.01
N LEU A 191 -16.97 3.54 9.55
CA LEU A 191 -15.91 4.52 9.81
C LEU A 191 -16.23 5.94 9.31
N HIS A 192 -17.16 6.10 8.36
CA HIS A 192 -17.63 7.42 7.96
C HIS A 192 -18.60 8.08 8.92
N ASP A 193 -19.23 7.31 9.79
CA ASP A 193 -20.12 7.75 10.86
C ASP A 193 -19.41 7.74 12.23
N ALA A 194 -18.12 7.37 12.29
CA ALA A 194 -17.33 7.22 13.51
C ALA A 194 -16.73 8.54 14.03
N ASP A 195 -17.56 9.58 14.14
CA ASP A 195 -17.17 10.84 14.77
C ASP A 195 -17.16 10.68 16.30
N MET A 196 -15.96 10.71 16.88
CA MET A 196 -15.72 10.52 18.31
C MET A 196 -16.09 11.74 19.16
N SER A 197 -16.43 12.87 18.54
CA SER A 197 -16.83 14.10 19.24
C SER A 197 -18.31 14.13 19.64
N ALA A 198 -19.11 13.18 19.16
CA ALA A 198 -20.54 13.07 19.40
C ALA A 198 -20.94 11.62 19.76
N ASP A 199 -22.24 11.39 19.91
CA ASP A 199 -22.77 10.03 20.05
C ASP A 199 -22.44 9.20 18.80
N LEU A 200 -22.00 7.97 19.03
CA LEU A 200 -21.56 7.06 17.97
C LEU A 200 -22.78 6.43 17.30
N LYS A 201 -22.92 6.62 15.98
CA LYS A 201 -23.96 5.97 15.19
C LYS A 201 -23.56 4.53 14.89
N ALA A 202 -24.33 3.58 15.42
CA ALA A 202 -24.07 2.16 15.29
C ALA A 202 -25.32 1.38 14.83
N TYR A 203 -25.08 0.22 14.25
CA TYR A 203 -26.09 -0.69 13.72
C TYR A 203 -26.01 -1.98 14.54
N SER A 204 -27.07 -2.30 15.30
CA SER A 204 -27.19 -3.60 15.97
C SER A 204 -27.90 -4.57 15.02
N PRO A 205 -27.23 -5.62 14.50
CA PRO A 205 -27.88 -6.60 13.63
C PRO A 205 -29.07 -7.28 14.32
N GLY A 206 -28.99 -7.50 15.63
CA GLY A 206 -30.11 -8.00 16.45
C GLY A 206 -31.33 -7.07 16.43
N GLU A 207 -31.15 -5.81 16.82
CA GLU A 207 -32.26 -4.83 16.86
C GLU A 207 -32.87 -4.59 15.47
N ILE A 208 -32.03 -4.56 14.42
CA ILE A 208 -32.50 -4.35 13.05
C ILE A 208 -33.37 -5.53 12.61
N ARG A 209 -32.97 -6.77 12.90
CA ARG A 209 -33.77 -7.97 12.63
C ARG A 209 -35.13 -7.92 13.30
N GLU A 210 -35.18 -7.53 14.57
CA GLU A 210 -36.43 -7.39 15.33
C GLU A 210 -37.34 -6.31 14.73
N LYS A 211 -36.81 -5.11 14.46
CA LYS A 211 -37.56 -4.00 13.84
C LYS A 211 -38.11 -4.36 12.46
N LEU A 212 -37.36 -5.13 11.69
CA LEU A 212 -37.75 -5.60 10.36
C LEU A 212 -38.62 -6.86 10.36
N GLN A 213 -38.81 -7.50 11.52
CA GLN A 213 -39.49 -8.79 11.65
C GLN A 213 -38.87 -9.86 10.74
N LEU A 214 -37.54 -9.97 10.77
CA LEU A 214 -36.75 -10.91 9.97
C LEU A 214 -35.88 -11.79 10.87
N THR A 215 -35.73 -13.07 10.53
CA THR A 215 -34.81 -13.99 11.24
C THR A 215 -33.34 -13.72 10.89
N SER A 216 -33.08 -13.17 9.71
CA SER A 216 -31.75 -12.83 9.19
C SER A 216 -31.86 -11.60 8.29
N LEU A 217 -30.79 -10.81 8.21
CA LEU A 217 -30.71 -9.68 7.28
C LEU A 217 -30.25 -10.10 5.87
N VAL A 218 -29.83 -11.35 5.68
CA VAL A 218 -29.38 -11.87 4.38
C VAL A 218 -30.47 -11.80 3.29
N PRO A 219 -31.74 -12.21 3.53
CA PRO A 219 -32.82 -12.02 2.56
C PRO A 219 -33.07 -10.56 2.20
N PHE A 220 -32.94 -9.65 3.18
CA PHE A 220 -33.08 -8.22 2.94
C PHE A 220 -31.98 -7.71 2.00
N ALA A 221 -30.73 -8.12 2.25
CA ALA A 221 -29.60 -7.76 1.41
C ALA A 221 -29.69 -8.34 0.00
N PHE A 222 -30.17 -9.58 -0.15
CA PHE A 222 -30.43 -10.21 -1.44
C PHE A 222 -31.41 -9.38 -2.29
N VAL A 223 -32.53 -8.94 -1.70
CA VAL A 223 -33.52 -8.10 -2.40
C VAL A 223 -32.94 -6.72 -2.78
N VAL A 224 -32.09 -6.14 -1.93
CA VAL A 224 -31.39 -4.88 -2.24
C VAL A 224 -30.45 -5.06 -3.43
N ASN A 225 -29.74 -6.20 -3.49
CA ASN A 225 -28.80 -6.53 -4.55
C ASN A 225 -29.52 -6.78 -5.89
N GLU A 226 -30.60 -7.56 -5.89
CA GLU A 226 -31.40 -7.90 -7.08
C GLU A 226 -32.20 -6.71 -7.63
N GLY A 227 -32.72 -5.86 -6.74
CA GLY A 227 -33.56 -4.71 -7.12
C GLY A 227 -33.11 -3.40 -6.47
N PRO A 228 -32.03 -2.77 -6.94
CA PRO A 228 -31.54 -1.50 -6.37
C PRO A 228 -32.58 -0.36 -6.40
N GLN A 229 -33.54 -0.44 -7.32
CA GLN A 229 -34.63 0.52 -7.50
C GLN A 229 -35.80 0.31 -6.52
N ASN A 230 -35.83 -0.79 -5.78
CA ASN A 230 -36.89 -1.06 -4.81
C ASN A 230 -36.96 0.04 -3.74
N THR A 231 -38.18 0.47 -3.42
CA THR A 231 -38.43 1.49 -2.41
C THR A 231 -38.22 0.91 -1.01
N ALA A 232 -37.71 1.73 -0.08
CA ALA A 232 -37.37 1.28 1.27
C ALA A 232 -38.55 0.66 2.04
N GLN A 233 -39.78 1.10 1.75
CA GLN A 233 -41.01 0.58 2.37
C GLN A 233 -41.34 -0.85 1.95
N ASN A 234 -40.97 -1.26 0.74
CA ASN A 234 -41.32 -2.58 0.21
C ASN A 234 -40.26 -3.65 0.55
N LEU A 235 -39.03 -3.23 0.88
CA LEU A 235 -37.91 -4.14 1.12
C LEU A 235 -38.18 -5.18 2.22
N PRO A 236 -38.78 -4.85 3.38
CA PRO A 236 -39.01 -5.84 4.44
C PRO A 236 -39.99 -6.94 3.99
N ARG A 237 -41.07 -6.56 3.30
CA ARG A 237 -42.04 -7.52 2.76
C ARG A 237 -41.41 -8.43 1.71
N LEU A 238 -40.70 -7.84 0.76
CA LEU A 238 -39.99 -8.61 -0.27
C LEU A 238 -38.96 -9.57 0.33
N ALA A 239 -38.27 -9.17 1.40
CA ALA A 239 -37.30 -10.00 2.10
C ALA A 239 -37.95 -11.23 2.79
N GLN A 240 -39.19 -11.08 3.29
CA GLN A 240 -39.97 -12.18 3.85
C GLN A 240 -40.42 -13.18 2.76
N ASP A 241 -40.72 -12.67 1.56
CA ASP A 241 -41.20 -13.46 0.42
C ASP A 241 -40.06 -14.15 -0.38
N VAL A 242 -38.79 -13.96 -0.01
CA VAL A 242 -37.65 -14.58 -0.71
C VAL A 242 -37.73 -16.11 -0.64
N ASN A 243 -37.70 -16.76 -1.81
CA ASN A 243 -37.51 -18.20 -1.90
C ASN A 243 -36.06 -18.58 -1.52
N ARG A 244 -35.89 -19.06 -0.29
CA ARG A 244 -34.58 -19.43 0.28
C ARG A 244 -33.98 -20.70 -0.31
N ASP A 245 -34.78 -21.50 -1.01
CA ASP A 245 -34.32 -22.71 -1.69
C ASP A 245 -33.92 -22.44 -3.15
N SER A 246 -34.03 -21.18 -3.61
CA SER A 246 -33.56 -20.81 -4.94
C SER A 246 -32.03 -20.87 -5.02
N ALA A 247 -31.52 -21.36 -6.15
CA ALA A 247 -30.08 -21.47 -6.38
C ALA A 247 -29.35 -20.11 -6.22
N GLN A 248 -29.97 -19.03 -6.70
CA GLN A 248 -29.44 -17.66 -6.62
C GLN A 248 -29.32 -17.18 -5.17
N TYR A 249 -30.33 -17.41 -4.33
CA TYR A 249 -30.27 -17.04 -2.92
C TYR A 249 -29.27 -17.90 -2.16
N MET A 250 -29.22 -19.22 -2.42
CA MET A 250 -28.23 -20.09 -1.78
C MET A 250 -26.80 -19.66 -2.13
N GLU A 251 -26.52 -19.38 -3.41
CA GLU A 251 -25.22 -18.88 -3.85
C GLU A 251 -24.85 -17.57 -3.16
N PHE A 252 -25.79 -16.61 -3.08
CA PHE A 252 -25.58 -15.33 -2.39
C PHE A 252 -25.37 -15.49 -0.88
N SER A 253 -26.19 -16.32 -0.22
CA SER A 253 -26.18 -16.47 1.24
C SER A 253 -25.01 -17.30 1.77
N ASN A 254 -24.40 -18.15 0.93
CA ASN A 254 -23.27 -18.99 1.31
C ASN A 254 -22.13 -18.20 1.98
N ARG A 255 -21.85 -16.96 1.57
CA ARG A 255 -20.82 -16.11 2.18
C ARG A 255 -21.07 -15.84 3.67
N TYR A 256 -22.33 -15.67 4.07
CA TYR A 256 -22.71 -15.23 5.41
C TYR A 256 -23.06 -16.38 6.36
N VAL A 257 -23.28 -17.57 5.80
CA VAL A 257 -23.63 -18.79 6.55
C VAL A 257 -22.43 -19.71 6.72
N ALA A 258 -21.47 -19.71 5.78
CA ALA A 258 -20.26 -20.50 5.90
C ALA A 258 -19.39 -20.02 7.08
N GLN A 259 -18.81 -20.96 7.81
CA GLN A 259 -17.79 -20.64 8.80
C GLN A 259 -16.53 -20.14 8.09
N VAL A 260 -15.87 -19.14 8.67
CA VAL A 260 -14.56 -18.68 8.22
C VAL A 260 -13.60 -19.86 8.35
N ALA A 261 -13.25 -20.47 7.22
CA ALA A 261 -12.29 -21.56 7.19
C ALA A 261 -10.89 -20.97 7.36
N ALA A 262 -10.32 -21.10 8.56
CA ALA A 262 -8.90 -20.84 8.75
C ALA A 262 -8.10 -21.83 7.87
N PRO A 263 -7.14 -21.36 7.06
CA PRO A 263 -6.29 -22.26 6.28
C PRO A 263 -5.53 -23.23 7.18
N ALA A 264 -5.14 -24.37 6.62
CA ALA A 264 -4.31 -25.34 7.31
C ALA A 264 -3.05 -24.67 7.88
N SER A 265 -2.66 -25.04 9.10
CA SER A 265 -1.44 -24.56 9.73
C SER A 265 -0.25 -24.82 8.83
N VAL A 266 0.59 -23.81 8.62
CA VAL A 266 1.85 -23.96 7.90
C VAL A 266 2.82 -24.76 8.77
N SER A 267 3.46 -25.78 8.19
CA SER A 267 4.48 -26.57 8.85
C SER A 267 5.84 -26.41 8.17
N ASP A 268 6.93 -26.57 8.93
CA ASP A 268 8.29 -26.67 8.39
C ASP A 268 8.55 -28.04 7.72
N GLU A 269 9.76 -28.24 7.20
CA GLU A 269 10.19 -29.53 6.62
C GLU A 269 10.16 -30.71 7.61
N SER A 270 10.13 -30.44 8.92
CA SER A 270 10.00 -31.47 9.97
C SER A 270 8.55 -31.79 10.34
N GLY A 271 7.58 -31.05 9.78
CA GLY A 271 6.15 -31.16 10.09
C GLY A 271 5.70 -30.32 11.29
N SER A 272 6.60 -29.54 11.90
CA SER A 272 6.30 -28.71 13.07
C SER A 272 5.56 -27.43 12.66
N PRO A 273 4.53 -26.98 13.40
CA PRO A 273 3.83 -25.74 13.09
C PRO A 273 4.76 -24.53 13.10
N VAL A 274 4.70 -23.71 12.05
CA VAL A 274 5.49 -22.49 11.88
C VAL A 274 4.60 -21.28 11.93
N GLU A 275 4.88 -20.38 12.86
CA GLU A 275 4.31 -19.05 12.86
C GLU A 275 5.00 -18.19 11.79
N LEU A 276 4.26 -17.85 10.73
CA LEU A 276 4.75 -16.99 9.67
C LEU A 276 5.14 -15.61 10.23
N PRO A 277 6.19 -14.97 9.70
CA PRO A 277 6.50 -13.59 10.05
C PRO A 277 5.33 -12.67 9.64
N GLN A 278 5.33 -11.44 10.16
CA GLN A 278 4.34 -10.44 9.81
C GLN A 278 4.53 -9.94 8.38
N LEU A 279 3.72 -10.45 7.44
CA LEU A 279 3.82 -10.15 6.01
C LEU A 279 2.97 -8.96 5.57
N ASP A 280 3.40 -8.27 4.51
CA ASP A 280 2.54 -7.42 3.69
C ASP A 280 1.47 -8.27 3.02
N VAL A 281 0.25 -7.73 2.86
CA VAL A 281 -0.92 -8.38 2.23
C VAL A 281 -0.57 -9.16 0.95
N ARG A 282 0.19 -8.55 0.04
CA ARG A 282 0.53 -9.15 -1.27
C ARG A 282 1.54 -10.28 -1.14
N THR A 283 2.52 -10.08 -0.27
CA THR A 283 3.50 -11.13 0.03
C THR A 283 2.81 -12.30 0.75
N SER A 284 1.95 -12.01 1.71
CA SER A 284 1.12 -12.99 2.43
C SER A 284 0.29 -13.83 1.45
N GLU A 285 -0.41 -13.17 0.53
CA GLU A 285 -1.27 -13.85 -0.45
C GLU A 285 -0.46 -14.77 -1.38
N PHE A 286 0.74 -14.33 -1.80
CA PHE A 286 1.65 -15.19 -2.55
C PHE A 286 2.14 -16.39 -1.72
N VAL A 287 2.60 -16.14 -0.50
CA VAL A 287 3.14 -17.17 0.41
C VAL A 287 2.07 -18.25 0.66
N HIS A 288 0.83 -17.86 0.97
CA HIS A 288 -0.25 -18.82 1.15
C HIS A 288 -0.54 -19.64 -0.11
N GLN A 289 -0.56 -19.03 -1.30
CA GLN A 289 -0.77 -19.77 -2.55
C GLN A 289 0.38 -20.74 -2.85
N ALA A 290 1.63 -20.30 -2.67
CA ALA A 290 2.81 -21.12 -2.92
C ALA A 290 2.87 -22.33 -1.97
N LEU A 291 2.64 -22.10 -0.67
CA LEU A 291 2.66 -23.17 0.35
C LEU A 291 1.47 -24.11 0.24
N ALA A 292 0.34 -23.65 -0.30
CA ALA A 292 -0.80 -24.51 -0.63
C ALA A 292 -0.61 -25.32 -1.93
N GLY A 293 0.52 -25.17 -2.62
CA GLY A 293 0.80 -25.92 -3.85
C GLY A 293 0.01 -25.41 -5.07
N ALA A 294 -0.40 -24.14 -5.10
CA ALA A 294 -1.12 -23.59 -6.25
C ALA A 294 -0.23 -23.63 -7.50
N GLN A 295 -0.70 -24.25 -8.59
CA GLN A 295 0.10 -24.39 -9.83
C GLN A 295 0.54 -23.05 -10.44
N ASN A 296 -0.34 -22.06 -10.40
CA ASN A 296 -0.09 -20.72 -10.94
C ASN A 296 -0.42 -19.66 -9.88
N PRO A 297 0.45 -19.42 -8.89
CA PRO A 297 0.23 -18.41 -7.86
C PRO A 297 0.05 -17.03 -8.50
N LEU A 298 -0.96 -16.31 -8.06
CA LEU A 298 -1.29 -14.98 -8.57
C LEU A 298 -0.69 -13.92 -7.65
N VAL A 299 -0.04 -12.90 -8.24
CA VAL A 299 0.47 -11.74 -7.51
C VAL A 299 -0.08 -10.47 -8.12
N TYR A 300 -0.82 -9.69 -7.35
CA TYR A 300 -1.44 -8.45 -7.81
C TYR A 300 -0.59 -7.24 -7.41
N MET A 301 0.22 -6.74 -8.35
CA MET A 301 1.06 -5.59 -8.09
C MET A 301 0.20 -4.33 -7.84
N PRO A 302 0.55 -3.50 -6.83
CA PRO A 302 -0.18 -2.27 -6.58
C PRO A 302 -0.18 -1.36 -7.82
N LEU A 303 -1.29 -0.68 -8.11
CA LEU A 303 -1.30 0.35 -9.14
C LEU A 303 -0.47 1.54 -8.64
N LEU A 304 0.66 1.81 -9.28
CA LEU A 304 1.46 3.00 -9.04
C LEU A 304 0.95 4.14 -9.91
N VAL A 305 1.02 5.38 -9.41
CA VAL A 305 0.78 6.56 -10.25
C VAL A 305 2.04 6.81 -11.08
N GLU A 306 1.95 6.48 -12.35
CA GLU A 306 3.04 6.53 -13.33
C GLU A 306 2.53 7.10 -14.66
N ASP A 307 3.43 7.49 -15.57
CA ASP A 307 3.04 7.87 -16.93
C ASP A 307 2.55 6.64 -17.73
N PRO A 308 1.26 6.56 -18.11
CA PRO A 308 0.72 5.43 -18.87
C PRO A 308 1.29 5.29 -20.28
N ASP A 309 1.88 6.35 -20.85
CA ASP A 309 2.48 6.32 -22.18
C ASP A 309 3.88 5.68 -22.17
N LEU A 310 4.46 5.48 -20.98
CA LEU A 310 5.74 4.82 -20.79
C LEU A 310 5.55 3.35 -20.37
N ALA A 311 6.63 2.58 -20.43
CA ALA A 311 6.64 1.19 -19.97
C ALA A 311 6.30 1.11 -18.48
N SER A 312 5.74 -0.02 -18.03
CA SER A 312 5.33 -0.22 -16.62
C SER A 312 6.48 0.02 -15.65
N ALA A 313 6.23 0.80 -14.59
CA ALA A 313 7.17 1.02 -13.51
C ALA A 313 7.54 -0.29 -12.79
N TRP A 314 6.64 -1.28 -12.82
CA TRP A 314 6.89 -2.62 -12.29
C TRP A 314 7.88 -3.46 -13.12
N ASN A 315 8.32 -2.97 -14.27
CA ASN A 315 9.53 -3.51 -14.89
C ASN A 315 10.73 -3.35 -13.95
N SER A 316 10.73 -2.30 -13.13
CA SER A 316 11.77 -2.11 -12.11
C SER A 316 11.65 -3.08 -10.95
N GLY A 317 12.76 -3.76 -10.68
CA GLY A 317 12.85 -4.82 -9.67
C GLY A 317 12.21 -6.14 -10.10
N CYS A 318 11.93 -6.33 -11.40
CA CYS A 318 11.33 -7.57 -11.92
C CYS A 318 12.18 -8.81 -11.58
N ASP A 319 13.50 -8.72 -11.72
CA ASP A 319 14.41 -9.83 -11.41
C ASP A 319 14.48 -10.11 -9.90
N ILE A 320 14.40 -9.07 -9.07
CA ILE A 320 14.32 -9.21 -7.60
C ILE A 320 13.06 -9.98 -7.19
N ARG A 321 11.91 -9.68 -7.79
CA ARG A 321 10.67 -10.42 -7.51
C ARG A 321 10.72 -11.85 -8.04
N LYS A 322 11.32 -12.07 -9.21
CA LYS A 322 11.57 -13.42 -9.73
C LYS A 322 12.43 -14.24 -8.75
N LEU A 323 13.50 -13.67 -8.21
CA LEU A 323 14.31 -14.32 -7.17
C LEU A 323 13.47 -14.64 -5.93
N ALA A 324 12.67 -13.68 -5.47
CA ALA A 324 11.80 -13.87 -4.32
C ALA A 324 10.82 -15.03 -4.52
N TYR A 325 10.11 -15.06 -5.64
CA TYR A 325 9.15 -16.15 -5.91
C TYR A 325 9.81 -17.52 -6.00
N SER A 326 11.00 -17.58 -6.60
CA SER A 326 11.75 -18.83 -6.78
C SER A 326 12.19 -19.47 -5.47
N LEU A 327 12.16 -18.74 -4.35
CA LEU A 327 12.44 -19.30 -3.03
C LEU A 327 11.34 -20.27 -2.57
N LEU A 328 10.07 -19.95 -2.85
CA LEU A 328 8.91 -20.72 -2.35
C LEU A 328 8.18 -21.50 -3.44
N ALA A 329 8.29 -21.10 -4.71
CA ALA A 329 7.66 -21.79 -5.82
C ALA A 329 8.55 -22.97 -6.29
N PRO A 330 8.06 -24.22 -6.30
CA PRO A 330 8.71 -25.36 -6.96
C PRO A 330 8.92 -25.10 -8.44
N SER A 331 9.97 -25.66 -9.05
CA SER A 331 10.48 -25.32 -10.39
C SER A 331 9.51 -25.50 -11.57
N ASP A 332 8.40 -26.20 -11.37
CA ASP A 332 7.32 -26.41 -12.36
C ASP A 332 6.22 -25.34 -12.28
N MET A 333 6.22 -24.47 -11.26
CA MET A 333 5.27 -23.38 -11.12
C MET A 333 5.61 -22.17 -12.00
N VAL A 334 4.56 -21.50 -12.49
CA VAL A 334 4.68 -20.20 -13.15
C VAL A 334 3.88 -19.18 -12.35
N VAL A 335 4.56 -18.15 -11.84
CA VAL A 335 3.88 -17.08 -11.10
C VAL A 335 3.25 -16.11 -12.10
N LEU A 336 2.01 -15.70 -11.86
CA LEU A 336 1.30 -14.74 -12.70
C LEU A 336 1.24 -13.37 -12.00
N GLU A 337 2.06 -12.43 -12.45
CA GLU A 337 2.04 -11.05 -11.97
C GLU A 337 0.99 -10.22 -12.74
N TYR A 338 -0.08 -9.83 -12.06
CA TYR A 338 -1.00 -8.82 -12.58
C TYR A 338 -0.44 -7.42 -12.34
N ARG A 339 -0.17 -6.72 -13.44
CA ARG A 339 0.37 -5.36 -13.44
C ARG A 339 -0.10 -4.60 -14.67
N ARG A 340 0.18 -3.29 -14.72
CA ARG A 340 -0.07 -2.51 -15.94
C ARG A 340 0.80 -3.04 -17.07
N LYS A 341 0.18 -3.34 -18.21
CA LYS A 341 0.82 -3.69 -19.48
C LYS A 341 0.21 -2.81 -20.57
N SER A 342 1.01 -1.91 -21.13
CA SER A 342 0.50 -0.84 -22.01
C SER A 342 -0.60 -0.04 -21.30
N GLN A 343 -1.80 0.02 -21.88
CA GLN A 343 -2.95 0.77 -21.39
C GLN A 343 -3.95 -0.08 -20.56
N GLY A 344 -3.64 -1.33 -20.22
CA GLY A 344 -4.54 -2.18 -19.42
C GLY A 344 -3.82 -2.90 -18.28
N ILE A 345 -4.59 -3.57 -17.43
CA ILE A 345 -4.07 -4.52 -16.44
C ILE A 345 -4.07 -5.92 -17.04
N ALA A 346 -2.93 -6.60 -17.01
CA ALA A 346 -2.80 -7.95 -17.54
C ALA A 346 -1.85 -8.78 -16.66
N ALA A 347 -2.04 -10.10 -16.71
CA ALA A 347 -1.09 -11.05 -16.14
C ALA A 347 0.18 -11.10 -17.00
N GLN A 348 1.31 -11.20 -16.34
CA GLN A 348 2.59 -11.54 -16.92
C GLN A 348 3.11 -12.81 -16.27
N GLU A 349 3.45 -13.78 -17.10
CA GLU A 349 4.13 -14.99 -16.65
C GLU A 349 5.55 -14.66 -16.19
N MET A 350 5.85 -15.11 -14.98
CA MET A 350 7.14 -14.98 -14.34
C MET A 350 7.73 -16.38 -14.20
N PRO A 351 8.59 -16.81 -15.14
CA PRO A 351 9.32 -18.05 -14.97
C PRO A 351 10.22 -17.92 -13.75
N ILE A 352 10.31 -18.97 -12.95
CA ILE A 352 11.12 -19.03 -11.74
C ILE A 352 12.45 -19.75 -12.02
N TYR A 353 13.42 -19.58 -11.13
CA TYR A 353 14.67 -20.32 -11.17
C TYR A 353 14.44 -21.75 -10.70
N SER A 354 15.16 -22.70 -11.30
CA SER A 354 15.27 -24.05 -10.74
C SER A 354 16.06 -23.99 -9.43
N ALA A 355 15.90 -25.01 -8.57
CA ALA A 355 16.65 -25.08 -7.31
C ALA A 355 18.18 -25.06 -7.52
N GLY A 356 18.67 -25.60 -8.65
CA GLY A 356 20.10 -25.60 -8.99
C GLY A 356 20.61 -24.24 -9.47
N ASP A 357 19.75 -23.43 -10.10
CA ASP A 357 20.13 -22.14 -10.70
C ASP A 357 19.90 -20.94 -9.77
N LEU A 358 19.25 -21.14 -8.62
CA LEU A 358 18.85 -20.07 -7.71
C LEU A 358 20.02 -19.48 -6.91
N LEU A 359 21.06 -20.27 -6.61
CA LEU A 359 22.16 -19.84 -5.74
C LEU A 359 22.94 -18.66 -6.34
N ALA A 360 23.34 -18.76 -7.61
CA ALA A 360 24.17 -17.76 -8.26
C ALA A 360 23.54 -16.35 -8.24
N PRO A 361 22.29 -16.13 -8.67
CA PRO A 361 21.70 -14.80 -8.65
C PRO A 361 21.36 -14.30 -7.24
N VAL A 362 21.11 -15.18 -6.25
CA VAL A 362 20.98 -14.76 -4.84
C VAL A 362 22.32 -14.29 -4.28
N ALA A 363 23.40 -15.01 -4.55
CA ALA A 363 24.75 -14.60 -4.15
C ALA A 363 25.19 -13.30 -4.84
N GLU A 364 24.79 -13.09 -6.10
CA GLU A 364 25.02 -11.82 -6.80
C GLU A 364 24.29 -10.66 -6.12
N LEU A 365 23.01 -10.84 -5.76
CA LEU A 365 22.25 -9.83 -5.02
C LEU A 365 22.88 -9.53 -3.66
N GLU A 366 23.30 -10.56 -2.92
CA GLU A 366 24.04 -10.41 -1.65
C GLU A 366 25.31 -9.58 -1.85
N GLN A 367 26.10 -9.90 -2.88
CA GLN A 367 27.33 -9.16 -3.17
C GLN A 367 27.04 -7.69 -3.51
N GLN A 368 26.02 -7.41 -4.33
CA GLN A 368 25.63 -6.05 -4.69
C GLN A 368 25.19 -5.23 -3.47
N VAL A 369 24.35 -5.82 -2.60
CA VAL A 369 23.91 -5.16 -1.36
C VAL A 369 25.10 -4.92 -0.43
N SER A 370 25.97 -5.91 -0.27
CA SER A 370 27.17 -5.82 0.59
C SER A 370 28.12 -4.72 0.13
N MET A 371 28.49 -4.70 -1.16
CA MET A 371 29.38 -3.69 -1.72
C MET A 371 28.81 -2.28 -1.55
N LEU A 372 27.52 -2.09 -1.80
CA LEU A 372 26.92 -0.78 -1.63
C LEU A 372 26.78 -0.39 -0.15
N ALA A 373 26.54 -1.35 0.75
CA ALA A 373 26.49 -1.10 2.19
C ALA A 373 27.86 -0.66 2.74
N GLU A 374 28.95 -1.30 2.30
CA GLU A 374 30.32 -0.89 2.62
C GLU A 374 30.62 0.52 2.10
N TRP A 375 30.25 0.80 0.85
CA TRP A 375 30.36 2.15 0.28
C TRP A 375 29.57 3.18 1.09
N ALA A 376 28.33 2.87 1.46
CA ALA A 376 27.49 3.76 2.25
C ALA A 376 28.10 4.04 3.63
N ALA A 377 28.67 3.01 4.28
CA ALA A 377 29.37 3.17 5.55
C ALA A 377 30.58 4.10 5.44
N LEU A 378 31.40 3.94 4.39
CA LEU A 378 32.55 4.81 4.12
C LEU A 378 32.17 6.28 3.86
N LYS A 379 30.95 6.51 3.36
CA LYS A 379 30.42 7.84 3.04
C LYS A 379 29.48 8.38 4.13
N GLU A 380 29.33 7.67 5.26
CA GLU A 380 28.43 8.00 6.36
C GLU A 380 26.95 8.17 5.91
N VAL A 381 26.54 7.42 4.88
CA VAL A 381 25.18 7.47 4.32
C VAL A 381 24.24 6.60 5.15
N GLY A 382 23.25 7.23 5.79
CA GLY A 382 22.25 6.52 6.57
C GLY A 382 21.25 5.69 5.73
N PRO A 383 20.54 4.72 6.34
CA PRO A 383 19.63 3.80 5.63
C PRO A 383 18.55 4.50 4.80
N LYS A 384 18.02 5.64 5.28
CA LYS A 384 16.97 6.40 4.58
C LYS A 384 17.40 6.94 3.22
N LEU A 385 18.71 7.12 2.99
CA LEU A 385 19.27 7.56 1.72
C LEU A 385 19.93 6.40 0.96
N PHE A 386 20.57 5.47 1.65
CA PHE A 386 21.16 4.26 1.08
C PHE A 386 20.18 3.47 0.19
N TRP A 387 19.00 3.14 0.70
CA TRP A 387 18.05 2.30 -0.04
C TRP A 387 17.48 2.97 -1.29
N PRO A 388 17.10 4.26 -1.29
CA PRO A 388 16.78 4.99 -2.52
C PRO A 388 17.90 4.99 -3.56
N LEU A 389 19.17 5.08 -3.12
CA LEU A 389 20.33 5.03 -4.03
C LEU A 389 20.54 3.62 -4.60
N PHE A 390 20.33 2.57 -3.80
CA PHE A 390 20.33 1.19 -4.30
C PHE A 390 19.18 0.93 -5.28
N ALA A 391 17.98 1.43 -4.99
CA ALA A 391 16.87 1.34 -5.92
C ALA A 391 17.14 2.10 -7.22
N LEU A 392 17.85 3.24 -7.16
CA LEU A 392 18.32 3.95 -8.34
C LEU A 392 19.29 3.09 -9.17
N SER A 393 20.24 2.38 -8.56
CA SER A 393 21.17 1.52 -9.32
C SER A 393 20.42 0.41 -10.08
N LEU A 394 19.39 -0.19 -9.48
CA LEU A 394 18.52 -1.15 -10.15
C LEU A 394 17.75 -0.51 -11.33
N VAL A 395 17.17 0.67 -11.12
CA VAL A 395 16.43 1.41 -12.15
C VAL A 395 17.32 1.81 -13.33
N LEU A 396 18.59 2.14 -13.08
CA LEU A 396 19.58 2.49 -14.11
C LEU A 396 20.02 1.27 -14.91
N ALA A 397 20.22 0.12 -14.27
CA ALA A 397 20.67 -1.12 -14.92
C ALA A 397 19.68 -1.63 -16.00
N GLU A 398 18.38 -1.38 -15.81
CA GLU A 398 17.32 -1.79 -16.75
C GLU A 398 17.07 -0.79 -17.90
N GLY A 399 17.54 0.45 -17.74
CA GLY A 399 17.14 1.58 -18.58
C GLY A 399 18.03 1.76 -19.82
N LYS A 400 17.42 1.95 -20.99
CA LYS A 400 18.15 2.40 -22.21
C LYS A 400 18.48 3.89 -22.19
N SER A 401 17.71 4.67 -21.44
CA SER A 401 17.86 6.12 -21.34
C SER A 401 17.88 6.51 -19.87
N PRO A 402 19.06 6.87 -19.34
CA PRO A 402 19.17 7.30 -17.95
C PRO A 402 18.39 8.61 -17.73
N PRO A 403 17.79 8.81 -16.53
CA PRO A 403 17.23 10.09 -16.16
C PRO A 403 18.31 11.14 -15.95
N THR A 404 17.95 12.43 -15.96
CA THR A 404 18.89 13.51 -15.62
C THR A 404 19.19 13.52 -14.13
N THR A 405 20.41 13.91 -13.75
CA THR A 405 20.83 14.03 -12.34
C THR A 405 19.86 14.92 -11.56
N ASP A 406 19.53 16.11 -12.07
CA ASP A 406 18.61 17.05 -11.40
C ASP A 406 17.22 16.45 -11.10
N LEU A 407 16.70 15.58 -11.97
CA LEU A 407 15.44 14.88 -11.73
C LEU A 407 15.59 13.87 -10.58
N VAL A 408 16.69 13.11 -10.56
CA VAL A 408 17.00 12.16 -9.48
C VAL A 408 17.13 12.88 -8.14
N LEU A 409 17.85 14.01 -8.10
CA LEU A 409 18.03 14.80 -6.88
C LEU A 409 16.69 15.26 -6.30
N ARG A 410 15.79 15.73 -7.17
CA ARG A 410 14.44 16.15 -6.78
C ARG A 410 13.62 14.99 -6.24
N ILE A 411 13.67 13.82 -6.87
CA ILE A 411 12.90 12.65 -6.40
C ILE A 411 13.40 12.14 -5.05
N ILE A 412 14.72 11.98 -4.88
CA ILE A 412 15.28 11.48 -3.61
C ILE A 412 14.96 12.45 -2.47
N ASN A 413 15.02 13.77 -2.71
CA ASN A 413 14.66 14.80 -1.73
C ASN A 413 13.15 15.11 -1.66
N GLY A 414 12.30 14.35 -2.36
CA GLY A 414 10.84 14.52 -2.35
C GLY A 414 10.36 15.90 -2.81
N GLU A 415 11.10 16.55 -3.71
CA GLU A 415 10.78 17.85 -4.28
C GLU A 415 9.98 17.67 -5.57
N PHE A 416 8.66 17.57 -5.43
CA PHE A 416 7.76 17.43 -6.58
C PHE A 416 7.88 18.62 -7.53
N ASP A 417 8.09 18.34 -8.81
CA ASP A 417 8.36 19.36 -9.83
C ASP A 417 7.22 19.54 -10.84
N GLU A 418 6.08 18.92 -10.57
CA GLU A 418 4.90 18.96 -11.43
C GLU A 418 5.14 18.42 -12.85
N THR A 419 5.98 17.39 -13.01
CA THR A 419 6.21 16.74 -14.30
C THR A 419 5.87 15.25 -14.32
N TRP A 420 5.47 14.74 -15.49
CA TRP A 420 5.30 13.29 -15.70
C TRP A 420 6.62 12.52 -15.57
N ALA A 421 7.76 13.15 -15.89
CA ALA A 421 9.07 12.55 -15.72
C ALA A 421 9.36 12.25 -14.24
N PHE A 422 9.03 13.18 -13.34
CA PHE A 422 9.13 12.95 -11.89
C PHE A 422 8.20 11.83 -11.45
N VAL A 423 6.91 11.91 -11.83
CA VAL A 423 5.89 10.93 -11.41
C VAL A 423 6.31 9.52 -11.83
N HIS A 424 6.76 9.35 -13.08
CA HIS A 424 7.15 8.06 -13.60
C HIS A 424 8.44 7.51 -12.96
N LEU A 425 9.49 8.33 -12.80
CA LEU A 425 10.72 7.87 -12.17
C LEU A 425 10.54 7.58 -10.68
N ALA A 426 9.72 8.38 -9.98
CA ALA A 426 9.34 8.10 -8.59
C ALA A 426 8.62 6.74 -8.48
N ALA A 427 7.70 6.42 -9.40
CA ALA A 427 7.04 5.11 -9.45
C ALA A 427 8.05 3.98 -9.70
N ARG A 428 9.03 4.14 -10.59
CA ARG A 428 10.07 3.14 -10.85
C ARG A 428 10.94 2.86 -9.62
N ILE A 429 11.37 3.91 -8.91
CA ILE A 429 12.13 3.76 -7.65
C ILE A 429 11.27 3.07 -6.58
N GLN A 430 9.99 3.41 -6.47
CA GLN A 430 9.06 2.73 -5.56
C GLN A 430 8.87 1.25 -5.91
N ALA A 431 8.77 0.92 -7.19
CA ALA A 431 8.66 -0.46 -7.65
C ALA A 431 9.91 -1.28 -7.28
N ALA A 432 11.11 -0.73 -7.48
CA ALA A 432 12.36 -1.36 -7.08
C ALA A 432 12.45 -1.55 -5.56
N LEU A 433 12.19 -0.50 -4.77
CA LEU A 433 12.17 -0.56 -3.30
C LEU A 433 11.16 -1.59 -2.79
N TYR A 434 9.94 -1.60 -3.33
CA TYR A 434 8.92 -2.56 -2.90
C TYR A 434 9.26 -3.99 -3.29
N SER A 435 9.92 -4.19 -4.45
CA SER A 435 10.43 -5.50 -4.86
C SER A 435 11.47 -6.04 -3.88
N LEU A 436 12.36 -5.19 -3.38
CA LEU A 436 13.29 -5.55 -2.28
C LEU A 436 12.54 -5.91 -1.00
N ARG A 437 11.50 -5.14 -0.64
CA ARG A 437 10.66 -5.48 0.54
C ARG A 437 10.00 -6.86 0.39
N MET A 438 9.50 -7.20 -0.81
CA MET A 438 8.92 -8.50 -1.08
C MET A 438 9.95 -9.61 -0.96
N PHE A 439 11.14 -9.42 -1.54
CA PHE A 439 12.26 -10.36 -1.43
C PHE A 439 12.63 -10.63 0.03
N GLY A 440 12.89 -9.58 0.82
CA GLY A 440 13.27 -9.74 2.22
C GLY A 440 12.22 -10.47 3.06
N GLN A 441 10.93 -10.18 2.84
CA GLN A 441 9.85 -10.89 3.53
C GLN A 441 9.74 -12.36 3.14
N ILE A 442 9.89 -12.68 1.85
CA ILE A 442 9.84 -14.06 1.36
C ILE A 442 11.09 -14.84 1.81
N ALA A 443 12.26 -14.21 1.81
CA ALA A 443 13.49 -14.79 2.35
C ALA A 443 13.34 -15.16 3.84
N LYS A 444 12.73 -14.29 4.66
CA LYS A 444 12.42 -14.58 6.07
C LYS A 444 11.51 -15.81 6.22
N VAL A 445 10.48 -15.93 5.38
CA VAL A 445 9.59 -17.11 5.37
C VAL A 445 10.40 -18.36 5.04
N TRP A 446 11.21 -18.31 3.98
CA TRP A 446 12.05 -19.42 3.56
C TRP A 446 13.02 -19.88 4.66
N LEU A 447 13.69 -18.92 5.33
CA LEU A 447 14.62 -19.19 6.42
C LEU A 447 13.93 -19.87 7.62
N LYS A 448 12.67 -19.51 7.91
CA LYS A 448 11.84 -20.13 8.94
C LYS A 448 11.38 -21.54 8.57
N LEU A 449 11.03 -21.78 7.32
CA LEU A 449 10.55 -23.10 6.85
C LEU A 449 11.68 -24.14 6.77
N LYS A 450 12.93 -23.69 6.62
CA LYS A 450 14.12 -24.54 6.42
C LYS A 450 15.18 -24.30 7.50
N PRO A 451 14.85 -24.39 8.80
CA PRO A 451 15.71 -23.89 9.87
C PRO A 451 17.07 -24.61 9.98
N THR A 452 17.12 -25.89 9.58
CA THR A 452 18.30 -26.76 9.70
C THR A 452 19.02 -27.03 8.38
N LEU A 453 18.57 -26.42 7.28
CA LEU A 453 19.13 -26.69 5.95
C LEU A 453 20.47 -25.97 5.74
N GLU A 454 21.58 -26.64 6.03
CA GLU A 454 22.93 -26.11 5.81
C GLU A 454 23.28 -26.08 4.31
N THR A 455 23.18 -24.89 3.71
CA THR A 455 23.49 -24.65 2.29
C THR A 455 24.06 -23.25 2.10
N LYS A 456 24.90 -23.07 1.09
CA LYS A 456 25.38 -21.73 0.69
C LYS A 456 24.24 -20.75 0.41
N LEU A 457 23.11 -21.27 -0.09
CA LEU A 457 21.92 -20.46 -0.32
C LEU A 457 21.36 -19.91 0.99
N ARG A 458 21.28 -20.74 2.04
CA ARG A 458 20.87 -20.29 3.38
C ARG A 458 21.83 -19.25 3.95
N ASP A 459 23.13 -19.42 3.76
CA ASP A 459 24.13 -18.45 4.23
C ASP A 459 23.92 -17.08 3.56
N SER A 460 23.79 -17.05 2.23
CA SER A 460 23.53 -15.83 1.47
C SER A 460 22.20 -15.18 1.86
N LEU A 461 21.13 -15.96 2.03
CA LEU A 461 19.83 -15.45 2.46
C LEU A 461 19.87 -14.91 3.89
N SER A 462 20.60 -15.53 4.80
CA SER A 462 20.76 -15.06 6.18
C SER A 462 21.56 -13.77 6.25
N SER A 463 22.58 -13.64 5.40
CA SER A 463 23.38 -12.43 5.25
C SER A 463 22.54 -11.27 4.69
N LEU A 464 21.78 -11.52 3.62
CA LEU A 464 20.81 -10.58 3.05
C LEU A 464 19.75 -10.18 4.07
N ASP A 465 19.19 -11.13 4.81
CA ASP A 465 18.16 -10.84 5.81
C ASP A 465 18.65 -9.82 6.84
N ARG A 466 19.85 -10.06 7.39
CA ARG A 466 20.51 -9.15 8.33
C ARG A 466 20.79 -7.78 7.70
N GLN A 467 21.27 -7.72 6.46
CA GLN A 467 21.52 -6.45 5.78
C GLN A 467 20.23 -5.67 5.52
N MET A 468 19.12 -6.38 5.25
CA MET A 468 17.80 -5.80 4.98
C MET A 468 17.03 -5.41 6.24
N GLU A 469 17.50 -5.75 7.45
CA GLU A 469 16.88 -5.30 8.71
C GLU A 469 16.78 -3.77 8.81
N ASN A 470 17.74 -3.05 8.23
CA ASN A 470 17.76 -1.59 8.24
C ASN A 470 16.89 -0.95 7.13
N LEU A 471 16.20 -1.75 6.30
CA LEU A 471 15.31 -1.27 5.24
C LEU A 471 14.13 -0.48 5.86
N PRO A 472 14.07 0.86 5.69
CA PRO A 472 13.11 1.66 6.43
C PRO A 472 11.66 1.34 6.05
N SER A 473 10.72 1.69 6.93
CA SER A 473 9.29 1.48 6.71
C SER A 473 8.76 2.23 5.47
N ILE A 474 7.60 1.81 4.97
CA ILE A 474 6.95 2.45 3.81
C ILE A 474 6.79 3.97 4.01
N PRO A 475 6.30 4.48 5.16
CA PRO A 475 6.20 5.93 5.38
C PRO A 475 7.54 6.67 5.35
N SER A 476 8.64 5.99 5.69
CA SER A 476 9.97 6.57 5.67
C SER A 476 10.61 6.58 4.29
N LEU A 477 10.23 5.67 3.39
CA LEU A 477 10.84 5.52 2.06
C LEU A 477 9.98 6.11 0.95
N PHE A 478 8.67 5.88 0.98
CA PHE A 478 7.79 6.13 -0.16
C PHE A 478 7.22 7.54 -0.09
N GLY A 479 7.23 8.22 -1.22
CA GLY A 479 6.65 9.56 -1.37
C GLY A 479 5.39 9.54 -2.23
N VAL A 480 4.57 10.57 -2.10
CA VAL A 480 3.38 10.79 -2.93
C VAL A 480 3.54 12.13 -3.66
N PRO A 481 3.30 12.20 -4.99
CA PRO A 481 3.37 13.46 -5.72
C PRO A 481 2.51 14.56 -5.07
N GLY A 482 3.14 15.69 -4.73
CA GLY A 482 2.49 16.82 -4.04
C GLY A 482 2.44 16.76 -2.51
N GLN A 483 3.11 15.78 -1.88
CA GLN A 483 3.34 15.80 -0.43
C GLN A 483 4.40 16.86 -0.04
N ALA A 484 4.58 17.08 1.27
CA ALA A 484 5.65 17.96 1.77
C ALA A 484 7.05 17.46 1.38
N LYS A 485 7.95 18.41 1.06
CA LYS A 485 9.36 18.13 0.72
C LYS A 485 10.05 17.36 1.84
N ARG A 486 10.84 16.34 1.48
CA ARG A 486 11.59 15.49 2.41
C ARG A 486 13.07 15.51 2.06
N VAL A 487 13.80 16.49 2.58
CA VAL A 487 15.24 16.62 2.33
C VAL A 487 15.99 15.51 3.07
N LEU A 488 16.59 14.59 2.31
CA LEU A 488 17.41 13.49 2.84
C LEU A 488 18.89 13.85 2.87
N ALA A 489 19.36 14.65 1.92
CA ALA A 489 20.73 15.16 1.89
C ALA A 489 20.80 16.53 1.20
N LYS A 490 21.87 17.27 1.48
CA LYS A 490 22.15 18.55 0.79
C LYS A 490 22.40 18.29 -0.69
N HIS A 491 22.08 19.28 -1.53
CA HIS A 491 22.14 19.14 -2.99
C HIS A 491 23.52 18.67 -3.49
N GLU A 492 24.59 19.38 -3.13
CA GLU A 492 25.98 19.06 -3.56
C GLU A 492 26.47 17.70 -3.06
N GLU A 493 26.02 17.28 -1.88
CA GLU A 493 26.35 15.98 -1.32
C GLU A 493 25.64 14.87 -2.09
N LEU A 494 24.33 15.03 -2.29
CA LEU A 494 23.51 14.07 -3.01
C LEU A 494 23.93 13.95 -4.48
N GLU A 495 24.29 15.05 -5.13
CA GLU A 495 24.81 15.07 -6.50
C GLU A 495 26.05 14.19 -6.63
N ARG A 496 27.03 14.34 -5.73
CA ARG A 496 28.23 13.49 -5.71
C ARG A 496 27.90 12.01 -5.53
N LEU A 497 26.97 11.69 -4.61
CA LEU A 497 26.55 10.31 -4.37
C LEU A 497 25.85 9.72 -5.60
N VAL A 498 24.95 10.47 -6.23
CA VAL A 498 24.24 10.04 -7.45
C VAL A 498 25.22 9.82 -8.60
N ASP A 499 26.18 10.72 -8.79
CA ASP A 499 27.22 10.55 -9.83
C ASP A 499 28.07 9.29 -9.61
N GLU A 500 28.36 8.93 -8.37
CA GLU A 500 29.05 7.66 -8.03
C GLU A 500 28.18 6.45 -8.41
N ILE A 501 26.86 6.48 -8.18
CA ILE A 501 25.94 5.41 -8.60
C ILE A 501 25.86 5.29 -10.13
N TYR A 502 25.80 6.40 -10.86
CA TYR A 502 25.82 6.37 -12.34
C TYR A 502 27.09 5.70 -12.86
N LYS A 503 28.24 6.07 -12.29
CA LYS A 503 29.54 5.47 -12.63
C LYS A 503 29.59 3.97 -12.29
N SER A 504 29.06 3.54 -11.15
CA SER A 504 29.12 2.14 -10.74
C SER A 504 28.29 1.22 -11.65
N VAL A 505 27.20 1.73 -12.22
CA VAL A 505 26.36 0.99 -13.20
C VAL A 505 26.92 1.11 -14.63
N GLY A 506 27.92 1.96 -14.86
CA GLY A 506 28.52 2.19 -16.18
C GLY A 506 27.66 3.04 -17.11
N VAL A 507 26.83 3.92 -16.55
CA VAL A 507 25.88 4.75 -17.30
C VAL A 507 26.29 6.22 -17.22
N GLU A 508 26.45 6.87 -18.37
CA GLU A 508 26.74 8.31 -18.41
C GLU A 508 25.49 9.13 -18.04
N ALA A 509 25.64 10.07 -17.11
CA ALA A 509 24.58 11.00 -16.76
C ALA A 509 24.26 11.91 -17.96
N PRO A 510 22.99 12.02 -18.40
CA PRO A 510 22.64 12.94 -19.47
C PRO A 510 22.98 14.37 -19.05
N THR A 511 23.88 15.03 -19.78
CA THR A 511 24.09 16.47 -19.65
C THR A 511 22.79 17.19 -19.96
N GLU A 512 22.34 18.10 -19.08
CA GLU A 512 21.20 18.97 -19.37
C GLU A 512 21.41 19.65 -20.74
N ILE A 513 20.54 19.34 -21.70
CA ILE A 513 20.42 20.15 -22.91
C ILE A 513 19.73 21.44 -22.49
N ILE A 514 20.50 22.36 -21.90
CA ILE A 514 20.04 23.72 -21.66
C ILE A 514 19.76 24.29 -23.05
N SER A 515 18.47 24.44 -23.37
CA SER A 515 18.01 25.13 -24.58
C SER A 515 18.88 26.38 -24.79
N ASN A 516 19.38 26.58 -26.02
CA ASN A 516 20.17 27.77 -26.38
C ASN A 516 19.50 29.08 -25.93
N LYS A 517 18.17 29.09 -25.79
CA LYS A 517 17.39 30.23 -25.28
C LYS A 517 17.58 30.45 -23.76
N LYS A 518 17.62 29.38 -22.95
CA LYS A 518 17.89 29.43 -21.50
C LYS A 518 19.36 29.74 -21.21
N LYS A 519 20.29 29.17 -21.98
CA LYS A 519 21.73 29.51 -21.95
C LYS A 519 21.98 31.00 -22.27
N LYS A 520 21.33 31.52 -23.33
CA LYS A 520 21.40 32.94 -23.73
C LYS A 520 20.76 33.87 -22.69
N ARG A 521 19.72 33.44 -21.99
CA ARG A 521 19.08 34.20 -20.90
C ARG A 521 19.97 34.26 -19.66
N GLN A 522 20.53 33.14 -19.22
CA GLN A 522 21.47 33.08 -18.10
C GLN A 522 22.75 33.88 -18.38
N ALA A 523 23.30 33.80 -19.59
CA ALA A 523 24.46 34.60 -20.00
C ALA A 523 24.17 36.12 -19.97
N ARG A 524 22.99 36.55 -20.45
CA ARG A 524 22.56 37.95 -20.38
C ARG A 524 22.38 38.45 -18.94
N GLU A 525 21.90 37.58 -18.06
CA GLU A 525 21.68 37.92 -16.65
C GLU A 525 22.99 38.00 -15.87
N ALA A 526 23.94 37.09 -16.16
CA ALA A 526 25.31 37.15 -15.64
C ALA A 526 26.04 38.42 -16.12
N ASP A 527 25.94 38.78 -17.41
CA ASP A 527 26.55 40.00 -17.95
C ASP A 527 25.94 41.27 -17.31
N ARG A 528 24.61 41.27 -17.08
CA ARG A 528 23.93 42.38 -16.39
C ARG A 528 24.36 42.52 -14.93
N LYS A 529 24.59 41.40 -14.23
CA LYS A 529 25.13 41.41 -12.86
C LYS A 529 26.58 41.90 -12.83
N LYS A 530 27.41 41.48 -13.78
CA LYS A 530 28.80 41.92 -13.92
C LYS A 530 28.91 43.43 -14.17
N ARG A 531 28.14 43.96 -15.14
CA ARG A 531 28.09 45.42 -15.41
C ARG A 531 27.62 46.24 -14.21
N LYS A 532 26.64 45.74 -13.45
CA LYS A 532 26.20 46.39 -12.20
C LYS A 532 27.27 46.38 -11.12
N ALA A 533 28.07 45.32 -11.02
CA ALA A 533 29.19 45.26 -10.09
C ALA A 533 30.30 46.25 -10.49
N GLU A 534 30.65 46.30 -11.78
CA GLU A 534 31.65 47.23 -12.33
C GLU A 534 31.22 48.70 -12.14
N GLN A 535 29.94 49.04 -12.37
CA GLN A 535 29.43 50.39 -12.11
C GLN A 535 29.47 50.77 -10.62
N ARG A 536 29.18 49.84 -9.71
CA ARG A 536 29.29 50.09 -8.27
C ARG A 536 30.75 50.31 -7.86
N GLN A 537 31.68 49.58 -8.47
CA GLN A 537 33.11 49.70 -8.19
C GLN A 537 33.70 51.01 -8.75
N GLN A 538 33.24 51.46 -9.92
CA GLN A 538 33.60 52.77 -10.47
C GLN A 538 33.03 53.93 -9.64
N MET A 539 31.79 53.82 -9.15
CA MET A 539 31.23 54.81 -8.23
C MET A 539 31.96 54.85 -6.89
N ALA A 540 32.36 53.70 -6.35
CA ALA A 540 33.16 53.64 -5.12
C ALA A 540 34.52 54.33 -5.30
N ASN A 541 35.20 54.12 -6.44
CA ASN A 541 36.49 54.73 -6.73
C ASN A 541 36.42 56.25 -6.99
N ALA A 542 35.26 56.75 -7.47
CA ALA A 542 35.03 58.18 -7.66
C ALA A 542 34.83 58.96 -6.34
N TYR A 543 34.40 58.29 -5.26
CA TYR A 543 34.20 58.90 -3.95
C TYR A 543 35.46 58.89 -3.06
N THR A 544 36.49 58.10 -3.41
CA THR A 544 37.77 58.04 -2.68
C THR A 544 38.86 58.94 -3.28
N GLY A 545 38.53 59.71 -4.31
CA GLY A 545 39.46 60.58 -5.04
C GLY A 545 39.20 62.09 -4.93
N SER A 546 38.39 62.53 -3.96
CA SER A 546 38.17 63.95 -3.65
C SER A 546 38.76 64.33 -2.30
#